data_AF-A0A8I1Q4M2-F1
#
_entry.id   AF-A0A8I1Q4M2-F1
#
_cell.length_a   1.000
_cell.length_b   1.000
_cell.length_c   1.000
_cell.angle_alpha   90.00
_cell.angle_beta   90.00
_cell.angle_gamma   90.00
#
_symmetry.space_group_name_H-M   'P 1'
#
loop_
_entity.id
_entity.type
_entity.pdbx_description
1 polymer ?
#
loop_
_entity_poly.entity_id
_entity_poly.type
_entity_poly.pdbx_seq_one_letter_code
_entity_poly.pdbx_strand_id
1 'polypeptide(L)'
;MNTSYRDNAIAKNRLLLKLSLAWALSSSSAVLVLAGVCFYSLTHRQVHWLPVCTGAEFSIGQRAYSPSYLKDMTEKAADLRLTYNPETIDARYAMLTHLIKPNVQEAFSRLLDEERKTVHEKNISSVFYSENISVDVAHHQGQIEGLLYRTSHGLQLAPERKVYRLQFSFQNGLLTLSSIQEIHDAA
;
A
#
# COMPACT_ATOMS: atom_id res chain seq x y z
N MET A 1 65.22 12.68 44.38
CA MET A 1 64.63 12.64 43.02
C MET A 1 63.23 13.24 43.12
N ASN A 2 62.95 14.34 42.39
CA ASN A 2 61.78 15.19 42.64
C ASN A 2 60.49 14.55 42.09
N THR A 3 59.79 13.78 42.93
CA THR A 3 58.57 13.02 42.59
C THR A 3 57.39 13.92 42.24
N SER A 4 57.37 15.15 42.76
CA SER A 4 56.30 16.13 42.55
C SER A 4 56.07 16.49 41.07
N TYR A 5 57.13 16.59 40.27
CA TYR A 5 57.01 16.87 38.83
C TYR A 5 56.37 15.72 38.06
N ARG A 6 56.70 14.47 38.43
CA ARG A 6 56.15 13.27 37.81
C ARG A 6 54.68 13.09 38.15
N ASP A 7 54.31 13.31 39.41
CA ASP A 7 52.93 13.18 39.88
C ASP A 7 52.01 14.25 39.27
N ASN A 8 52.51 15.49 39.13
CA ASN A 8 51.80 16.56 38.42
C ASN A 8 51.63 16.28 36.92
N ALA A 9 52.62 15.69 36.25
CA ALA A 9 52.52 15.30 34.85
C ALA A 9 51.47 14.20 34.63
N ILE A 10 51.43 13.18 35.51
CA ILE A 10 50.44 12.10 35.47
C ILE A 10 49.03 12.64 35.74
N ALA A 11 48.86 13.53 36.71
CA ALA A 11 47.57 14.14 37.02
C ALA A 11 47.02 14.97 35.85
N LYS A 12 47.86 15.79 35.20
CA LYS A 12 47.49 16.54 33.99
C LYS A 12 47.08 15.62 32.85
N ASN A 13 47.85 14.56 32.60
CA ASN A 13 47.56 13.63 31.50
C ASN A 13 46.25 12.86 31.74
N ARG A 14 45.96 12.48 32.99
CA ARG A 14 44.69 11.84 33.38
C ARG A 14 43.51 12.79 33.22
N LEU A 15 43.70 14.09 33.48
CA LEU A 15 42.66 15.10 33.33
C LEU A 15 42.38 15.40 31.85
N LEU A 16 43.43 15.53 31.03
CA LEU A 16 43.31 15.66 29.57
C LEU A 16 42.60 14.45 28.95
N LEU A 17 42.94 13.23 29.37
CA LEU A 17 42.33 12.01 28.87
C LEU A 17 40.84 11.90 29.27
N LYS A 18 40.48 12.32 30.48
CA LYS A 18 39.07 12.42 30.90
C LYS A 18 38.30 13.45 30.08
N LEU A 19 38.91 14.59 29.80
CA LEU A 19 38.30 15.66 29.02
C LEU A 19 38.09 15.24 27.55
N SER A 20 39.07 14.59 26.93
CA SER A 20 38.95 14.08 25.56
C SER A 20 37.93 12.95 25.47
N LEU A 21 37.85 12.07 26.48
CA LEU A 21 36.86 11.00 26.52
C LEU A 21 35.43 11.56 26.67
N ALA A 22 35.25 12.58 27.52
CA ALA A 22 33.97 13.25 27.67
C ALA A 22 33.52 13.94 26.36
N TRP A 23 34.45 14.60 25.67
CA TRP A 23 34.21 15.19 24.35
C TRP A 23 33.83 14.13 23.30
N ALA A 24 34.56 13.02 23.27
CA ALA A 24 34.28 11.92 22.33
C ALA A 24 32.91 11.28 22.60
N LEU A 25 32.53 11.09 23.87
CA LEU A 25 31.21 10.57 24.24
C LEU A 25 30.10 11.55 23.85
N SER A 26 30.29 12.84 24.12
CA SER A 26 29.32 13.88 23.77
C SER A 26 29.11 13.96 22.26
N SER A 27 30.19 13.98 21.47
CA SER A 27 30.11 14.00 20.01
C SER A 27 29.44 12.73 19.46
N SER A 28 29.77 11.55 19.99
CA SER A 28 29.16 10.29 19.55
C SER A 28 27.67 10.24 19.87
N SER A 29 27.27 10.72 21.06
CA SER A 29 25.86 10.83 21.45
C SER A 29 25.08 11.76 20.53
N ALA A 30 25.65 12.92 20.17
CA ALA A 30 25.02 13.87 19.26
C ALA A 30 24.77 13.25 17.87
N VAL A 31 25.73 12.48 17.34
CA VAL A 31 25.57 11.78 16.05
C VAL A 31 24.45 10.73 16.11
N LEU A 32 24.36 9.98 17.21
CA LEU A 32 23.29 8.98 17.39
C LEU A 32 21.90 9.63 17.45
N VAL A 33 21.77 10.75 18.16
CA VAL A 33 20.51 11.50 18.22
C VAL A 33 20.14 12.03 16.83
N LEU A 34 21.09 12.62 16.10
CA LEU A 34 20.86 13.11 14.74
C LEU A 34 20.43 11.98 13.79
N ALA A 35 21.11 10.84 13.85
CA ALA A 35 20.76 9.65 13.06
C ALA A 35 19.34 9.16 13.37
N GLY A 36 18.95 9.15 14.65
CA GLY A 36 17.59 8.80 15.09
C GLY A 36 16.52 9.76 14.54
N VAL A 37 16.78 11.07 14.60
CA VAL A 37 15.86 12.09 14.05
C VAL A 37 15.74 11.98 12.53
N CYS A 38 16.86 11.79 11.82
CA CYS A 38 16.85 11.58 10.37
C CYS A 38 16.05 10.32 10.00
N PHE A 39 16.27 9.21 10.70
CA PHE A 39 15.51 7.98 10.48
C PHE A 39 14.01 8.18 10.75
N TYR A 40 13.67 8.87 11.84
CA TYR A 40 12.28 9.19 12.18
C TYR A 40 11.61 10.04 11.10
N SER A 41 12.29 11.10 10.65
CA SER A 41 11.79 12.02 9.62
C SER A 41 11.60 11.31 8.27
N LEU A 42 12.55 10.48 7.86
CA LEU A 42 12.45 9.71 6.61
C LEU A 42 11.28 8.73 6.63
N THR A 43 11.02 8.10 7.78
CA THR A 43 9.98 7.05 7.84
C THR A 43 8.57 7.59 8.05
N HIS A 44 8.41 8.78 8.63
CA HIS A 44 7.09 9.43 8.79
C HIS A 44 6.77 10.45 7.71
N ARG A 45 7.66 10.64 6.73
CA ARG A 45 7.38 11.52 5.60
C ARG A 45 6.18 10.99 4.83
N GLN A 46 5.13 11.81 4.76
CA GLN A 46 3.97 11.61 3.89
C GLN A 46 4.04 12.60 2.74
N VAL A 47 3.77 12.13 1.53
CA VAL A 47 3.59 12.98 0.36
C VAL A 47 2.11 13.22 0.20
N HIS A 48 1.70 14.48 0.29
CA HIS A 48 0.34 14.89 0.00
C HIS A 48 0.25 15.20 -1.49
N TRP A 49 -0.71 14.59 -2.16
CA TRP A 49 -1.01 14.82 -3.57
C TRP A 49 -2.45 15.29 -3.70
N LEU A 50 -2.67 16.31 -4.51
CA LEU A 50 -4.00 16.81 -4.87
C LEU A 50 -4.15 16.56 -6.37
N PRO A 51 -4.67 15.39 -6.79
CA PRO A 51 -5.00 15.18 -8.19
C PRO A 51 -6.05 16.22 -8.60
N VAL A 52 -5.85 16.85 -9.76
CA VAL A 52 -6.70 17.92 -10.30
C VAL A 52 -8.15 17.46 -10.56
N CYS A 53 -8.44 16.16 -10.44
CA CYS A 53 -9.71 15.54 -10.83
C CYS A 53 -10.48 14.88 -9.67
N THR A 54 -10.00 14.97 -8.44
CA THR A 54 -10.59 14.28 -7.27
C THR A 54 -10.80 15.30 -6.15
N GLY A 55 -12.03 15.47 -5.67
CA GLY A 55 -12.37 16.42 -4.61
C GLY A 55 -11.83 16.07 -3.21
N ALA A 56 -10.98 15.04 -3.08
CA ALA A 56 -10.43 14.56 -1.82
C ALA A 56 -8.90 14.66 -1.82
N GLU A 57 -8.32 14.99 -0.67
CA GLU A 57 -6.87 15.04 -0.50
C GLU A 57 -6.28 13.62 -0.44
N PHE A 58 -5.16 13.37 -1.14
CA PHE A 58 -4.43 12.11 -1.04
C PHE A 58 -3.18 12.30 -0.19
N SER A 59 -2.90 11.34 0.68
CA SER A 59 -1.59 11.24 1.32
C SER A 59 -1.08 9.81 1.24
N ILE A 60 0.17 9.65 0.85
CA ILE A 60 0.86 8.36 0.85
C ILE A 60 2.24 8.60 1.45
N GLY A 61 2.56 7.91 2.54
CA GLY A 61 3.90 7.87 3.11
C GLY A 61 4.38 6.43 3.26
N GLN A 62 5.53 6.23 3.89
CA GLN A 62 6.06 4.87 4.08
C GLN A 62 5.23 4.02 5.06
N ARG A 63 4.54 4.65 6.01
CA ARG A 63 3.83 3.98 7.12
C ARG A 63 2.32 4.14 7.11
N ALA A 64 1.81 5.16 6.43
CA ALA A 64 0.40 5.47 6.44
C ALA A 64 0.00 6.15 5.13
N TYR A 65 -1.28 6.00 4.80
CA TYR A 65 -1.93 6.57 3.64
C TYR A 65 -3.31 7.11 4.02
N SER A 66 -3.88 7.98 3.19
CA SER A 66 -5.20 8.57 3.44
C SER A 66 -6.34 7.59 3.16
N PRO A 67 -7.50 7.73 3.83
CA PRO A 67 -8.69 6.93 3.53
C PRO A 67 -9.15 7.07 2.06
N SER A 68 -9.04 8.27 1.49
CA SER A 68 -9.31 8.55 0.08
C SER A 68 -8.46 7.70 -0.86
N TYR A 69 -7.18 7.51 -0.55
CA TYR A 69 -6.30 6.65 -1.35
C TYR A 69 -6.79 5.20 -1.35
N LEU A 70 -7.17 4.67 -0.18
CA LEU A 70 -7.72 3.32 -0.10
C LEU A 70 -9.05 3.19 -0.84
N LYS A 71 -9.88 4.22 -0.80
CA LYS A 71 -11.17 4.26 -1.50
C LYS A 71 -10.97 4.17 -3.01
N ASP A 72 -10.09 5.00 -3.57
CA ASP A 72 -9.77 4.99 -4.99
C ASP A 72 -9.11 3.68 -5.43
N MET A 73 -8.22 3.11 -4.60
CA MET A 73 -7.61 1.81 -4.88
C MET A 73 -8.64 0.67 -4.85
N THR A 74 -9.64 0.77 -3.98
CA THR A 74 -10.76 -0.18 -3.91
C THR A 74 -11.61 -0.09 -5.18
N GLU A 75 -11.99 1.13 -5.57
CA GLU A 75 -12.74 1.39 -6.80
C GLU A 75 -11.98 0.89 -8.03
N LYS A 76 -10.70 1.22 -8.14
CA LYS A 76 -9.84 0.83 -9.26
C LYS A 76 -9.71 -0.68 -9.39
N ALA A 77 -9.45 -1.37 -8.28
CA ALA A 77 -9.31 -2.83 -8.29
C ALA A 77 -10.63 -3.52 -8.64
N ALA A 78 -11.75 -3.02 -8.13
CA ALA A 78 -13.07 -3.54 -8.47
C ALA A 78 -13.42 -3.29 -9.95
N ASP A 79 -13.17 -2.10 -10.47
CA ASP A 79 -13.35 -1.77 -11.89
C ASP A 79 -12.55 -2.74 -12.77
N LEU A 80 -11.24 -2.89 -12.52
CA LEU A 80 -10.37 -3.79 -13.29
C LEU A 80 -10.85 -5.25 -13.26
N ARG A 81 -11.45 -5.69 -12.16
CA ARG A 81 -11.94 -7.07 -11.97
C ARG A 81 -13.32 -7.33 -12.58
N LEU A 82 -14.23 -6.35 -12.52
CA LEU A 82 -15.66 -6.57 -12.73
C LEU A 82 -16.21 -5.91 -13.99
N THR A 83 -15.53 -4.88 -14.50
CA THR A 83 -15.87 -4.25 -15.78
C THR A 83 -14.93 -4.82 -16.82
N TYR A 84 -15.42 -5.42 -17.90
CA TYR A 84 -14.61 -5.91 -19.03
C TYR A 84 -15.51 -6.33 -20.20
N ASN A 85 -14.89 -6.51 -21.36
CA ASN A 85 -15.46 -7.19 -22.51
C ASN A 85 -14.34 -8.03 -23.18
N PRO A 86 -14.61 -8.82 -24.22
CA PRO A 86 -13.58 -9.66 -24.83
C PRO A 86 -12.40 -8.87 -25.40
N GLU A 87 -12.60 -7.61 -25.78
CA GLU A 87 -11.52 -6.76 -26.32
C GLU A 87 -10.61 -6.17 -25.24
N THR A 88 -11.12 -5.99 -24.02
CA THR A 88 -10.43 -5.26 -22.95
C THR A 88 -9.94 -6.15 -21.81
N ILE A 89 -10.46 -7.37 -21.68
CA ILE A 89 -10.19 -8.23 -20.52
C ILE A 89 -8.70 -8.51 -20.31
N ASP A 90 -7.94 -8.74 -21.39
CA ASP A 90 -6.50 -8.99 -21.31
C ASP A 90 -5.74 -7.84 -20.64
N ALA A 91 -5.98 -6.61 -21.13
CA ALA A 91 -5.31 -5.42 -20.61
C ALA A 91 -5.72 -5.15 -19.15
N ARG A 92 -7.00 -5.35 -18.83
CA ARG A 92 -7.54 -5.08 -17.49
C ARG A 92 -7.01 -6.07 -16.47
N TYR A 93 -6.96 -7.35 -16.82
CA TYR A 93 -6.42 -8.38 -15.96
C TYR A 93 -4.90 -8.26 -15.81
N ALA A 94 -4.17 -7.86 -16.86
CA ALA A 94 -2.75 -7.51 -16.73
C ALA A 94 -2.53 -6.35 -15.73
N MET A 95 -3.34 -5.29 -15.79
CA MET A 95 -3.29 -4.19 -14.83
C MET A 95 -3.64 -4.63 -13.41
N LEU A 96 -4.66 -5.48 -13.23
CA LEU A 96 -5.05 -6.00 -11.92
C LEU A 96 -3.91 -6.81 -11.29
N THR A 97 -3.22 -7.61 -12.09
CA THR A 97 -2.08 -8.43 -11.66
C THR A 97 -0.91 -7.57 -11.16
N HIS A 98 -0.72 -6.34 -11.67
CA HIS A 98 0.27 -5.39 -11.13
C HIS A 98 -0.06 -4.86 -9.73
N LEU A 99 -1.32 -4.96 -9.29
CA LEU A 99 -1.71 -4.57 -7.93
C LEU A 99 -1.42 -5.66 -6.90
N ILE A 100 -1.02 -6.85 -7.33
CA ILE A 100 -0.86 -8.03 -6.47
C ILE A 100 0.60 -8.22 -6.09
N LYS A 101 0.85 -8.85 -4.93
CA LYS A 101 2.22 -9.14 -4.50
C LYS A 101 2.92 -10.11 -5.48
N PRO A 102 4.20 -9.88 -5.82
CA PRO A 102 4.93 -10.69 -6.79
C PRO A 102 4.94 -12.20 -6.49
N ASN A 103 4.95 -12.58 -5.21
CA ASN A 103 5.02 -13.97 -4.77
C ASN A 103 3.76 -14.80 -5.05
N VAL A 104 2.60 -14.16 -5.23
CA VAL A 104 1.30 -14.83 -5.52
C VAL A 104 0.76 -14.49 -6.91
N GLN A 105 1.48 -13.64 -7.65
CA GLN A 105 1.10 -13.11 -8.95
C GLN A 105 0.89 -14.22 -9.99
N GLU A 106 1.75 -15.24 -10.01
CA GLU A 106 1.65 -16.36 -10.96
C GLU A 106 0.39 -17.19 -10.71
N ALA A 107 0.13 -17.57 -9.46
CA ALA A 107 -1.05 -18.34 -9.09
C ALA A 107 -2.34 -17.58 -9.42
N PHE A 108 -2.37 -16.27 -9.15
CA PHE A 108 -3.50 -15.42 -9.48
C PHE A 108 -3.71 -15.29 -10.99
N SER A 109 -2.63 -15.12 -11.76
CA SER A 109 -2.70 -15.03 -13.22
C SER A 109 -3.32 -16.28 -13.83
N ARG A 110 -2.95 -17.48 -13.36
CA ARG A 110 -3.53 -18.74 -13.85
C ARG A 110 -5.05 -18.82 -13.66
N LEU A 111 -5.58 -18.33 -12.52
CA LEU A 111 -7.03 -18.27 -12.28
C LEU A 111 -7.72 -17.31 -13.26
N LEU A 112 -7.09 -16.18 -13.53
CA LEU A 112 -7.60 -15.20 -14.48
C LEU A 112 -7.57 -15.71 -15.92
N ASP A 113 -6.60 -16.56 -16.30
CA ASP A 113 -6.48 -17.12 -17.65
C ASP A 113 -7.70 -17.98 -18.05
N GLU A 114 -8.25 -18.74 -17.11
CA GLU A 114 -9.45 -19.55 -17.33
C GLU A 114 -10.69 -18.69 -17.53
N GLU A 115 -10.83 -17.61 -16.74
CA GLU A 115 -11.88 -16.62 -16.94
C GLU A 115 -11.75 -15.92 -18.30
N ARG A 116 -10.53 -15.55 -18.70
CA ARG A 116 -10.29 -14.91 -20.01
C ARG A 116 -10.78 -15.76 -21.16
N LYS A 117 -10.42 -17.05 -21.17
CA LYS A 117 -10.89 -18.00 -22.19
C LYS A 117 -12.42 -18.04 -22.25
N THR A 118 -13.07 -18.17 -21.08
CA THR A 118 -14.53 -18.20 -21.00
C THR A 118 -15.17 -16.93 -21.54
N VAL A 119 -14.58 -15.77 -21.27
CA VAL A 119 -15.08 -14.46 -21.73
C VAL A 119 -14.99 -14.34 -23.25
N HIS A 120 -13.90 -14.79 -23.86
CA HIS A 120 -13.76 -14.83 -25.32
C HIS A 120 -14.71 -15.83 -25.96
N GLU A 121 -14.78 -17.06 -25.45
CA GLU A 121 -15.63 -18.13 -26.00
C GLU A 121 -17.11 -17.77 -25.97
N LYS A 122 -17.58 -17.18 -24.85
CA LYS A 122 -18.99 -16.86 -24.63
C LYS A 122 -19.37 -15.43 -24.98
N ASN A 123 -18.43 -14.64 -25.52
CA ASN A 123 -18.60 -13.23 -25.83
C ASN A 123 -19.24 -12.46 -24.65
N ILE A 124 -18.65 -12.61 -23.45
CA ILE A 124 -19.19 -12.03 -22.22
C ILE A 124 -18.76 -10.58 -22.11
N SER A 125 -19.69 -9.69 -21.79
CA SER A 125 -19.37 -8.35 -21.32
C SER A 125 -19.92 -8.16 -19.91
N SER A 126 -19.22 -7.37 -19.11
CA SER A 126 -19.53 -7.09 -17.71
C SER A 126 -19.26 -5.62 -17.44
N VAL A 127 -20.16 -4.95 -16.75
CA VAL A 127 -19.98 -3.57 -16.30
C VAL A 127 -20.50 -3.48 -14.87
N PHE A 128 -19.66 -2.96 -13.98
CA PHE A 128 -20.01 -2.76 -12.59
C PHE A 128 -20.20 -1.28 -12.30
N TYR A 129 -21.41 -0.89 -11.92
CA TYR A 129 -21.74 0.47 -11.51
C TYR A 129 -21.68 0.56 -9.99
N SER A 130 -20.61 1.17 -9.48
CA SER A 130 -20.45 1.41 -8.04
C SER A 130 -21.48 2.41 -7.54
N GLU A 131 -22.13 2.08 -6.42
CA GLU A 131 -23.06 2.95 -5.72
C GLU A 131 -22.46 3.47 -4.40
N ASN A 132 -21.80 2.60 -3.65
CA ASN A 132 -21.21 2.94 -2.35
C ASN A 132 -19.83 2.28 -2.20
N ILE A 133 -18.90 3.02 -1.58
CA ILE A 133 -17.58 2.52 -1.22
C ILE A 133 -17.29 2.96 0.22
N SER A 134 -17.09 1.98 1.10
CA SER A 134 -16.63 2.18 2.47
C SER A 134 -15.24 1.59 2.65
N VAL A 135 -14.42 2.22 3.50
CA VAL A 135 -13.03 1.81 3.70
C VAL A 135 -12.66 1.80 5.18
N ASP A 136 -11.85 0.82 5.54
CA ASP A 136 -11.25 0.66 6.85
C ASP A 136 -9.72 0.67 6.68
N VAL A 137 -9.11 1.81 7.00
CA VAL A 137 -7.66 2.00 6.90
C VAL A 137 -6.91 1.17 7.95
N ALA A 138 -7.51 0.92 9.12
CA ALA A 138 -6.88 0.17 10.19
C ALA A 138 -6.68 -1.30 9.82
N HIS A 139 -7.66 -1.87 9.10
CA HIS A 139 -7.61 -3.25 8.60
C HIS A 139 -7.20 -3.36 7.12
N HIS A 140 -6.86 -2.24 6.46
CA HIS A 140 -6.50 -2.18 5.05
C HIS A 140 -7.55 -2.82 4.14
N GLN A 141 -8.83 -2.52 4.39
CA GLN A 141 -9.96 -3.17 3.75
C GLN A 141 -10.85 -2.13 3.06
N GLY A 142 -11.29 -2.43 1.84
CA GLY A 142 -12.34 -1.70 1.16
C GLY A 142 -13.56 -2.59 0.96
N GLN A 143 -14.75 -2.01 1.03
CA GLN A 143 -16.00 -2.65 0.64
C GLN A 143 -16.69 -1.77 -0.40
N ILE A 144 -17.11 -2.40 -1.49
CA ILE A 144 -17.76 -1.73 -2.60
C ILE A 144 -19.08 -2.45 -2.92
N GLU A 145 -20.14 -1.65 -3.00
CA GLU A 145 -21.48 -2.09 -3.37
C GLU A 145 -21.88 -1.44 -4.69
N GLY A 146 -22.60 -2.20 -5.52
CA GLY A 146 -23.09 -1.70 -6.79
C GLY A 146 -23.94 -2.70 -7.56
N LEU A 147 -24.28 -2.30 -8.79
CA LEU A 147 -25.04 -3.11 -9.73
C LEU A 147 -24.12 -3.69 -10.82
N LEU A 148 -24.22 -5.00 -11.02
CA LEU A 148 -23.45 -5.74 -12.02
C LEU A 148 -24.35 -6.06 -13.21
N TYR A 149 -24.00 -5.51 -14.37
CA TYR A 149 -24.66 -5.77 -15.64
C TYR A 149 -23.78 -6.72 -16.44
N ARG A 150 -24.36 -7.80 -16.94
CA ARG A 150 -23.64 -8.77 -17.76
C ARG A 150 -24.41 -9.14 -19.01
N THR A 151 -23.67 -9.42 -20.07
CA THR A 151 -24.19 -10.05 -21.28
C THR A 151 -23.43 -11.34 -21.54
N SER A 152 -24.10 -12.33 -22.13
CA SER A 152 -23.48 -13.57 -22.61
C SER A 152 -24.08 -13.92 -23.96
N HIS A 153 -23.25 -14.14 -24.98
CA HIS A 153 -23.69 -14.36 -26.36
C HIS A 153 -24.68 -13.28 -26.88
N GLY A 154 -24.48 -12.03 -26.46
CA GLY A 154 -25.37 -10.91 -26.80
C GLY A 154 -26.69 -10.85 -26.04
N LEU A 155 -27.00 -11.84 -25.19
CA LEU A 155 -28.17 -11.82 -24.31
C LEU A 155 -27.84 -11.10 -23.01
N GLN A 156 -28.65 -10.10 -22.66
CA GLN A 156 -28.51 -9.37 -21.40
C GLN A 156 -29.08 -10.19 -20.24
N LEU A 157 -28.28 -10.35 -19.19
CA LEU A 157 -28.71 -10.95 -17.93
C LEU A 157 -29.38 -9.88 -17.06
N ALA A 158 -30.24 -10.33 -16.13
CA ALA A 158 -30.82 -9.43 -15.14
C ALA A 158 -29.70 -8.77 -14.31
N PRO A 159 -29.76 -7.46 -14.04
CA PRO A 159 -28.77 -6.80 -13.20
C PRO A 159 -28.78 -7.38 -11.78
N GLU A 160 -27.60 -7.66 -11.24
CA GLU A 160 -27.45 -8.19 -9.88
C GLU A 160 -26.81 -7.15 -8.97
N ARG A 161 -27.41 -6.90 -7.80
CA ARG A 161 -26.76 -6.12 -6.74
C ARG A 161 -25.70 -6.98 -6.09
N LYS A 162 -24.46 -6.48 -6.02
CA LYS A 162 -23.31 -7.20 -5.50
C LYS A 162 -22.54 -6.34 -4.51
N VAL A 163 -22.01 -7.01 -3.49
CA VAL A 163 -21.11 -6.43 -2.51
C VAL A 163 -19.77 -7.18 -2.58
N TYR A 164 -18.69 -6.45 -2.77
CA TYR A 164 -17.35 -7.00 -2.77
C TYR A 164 -16.52 -6.43 -1.63
N ARG A 165 -15.77 -7.30 -0.96
CA ARG A 165 -14.73 -6.94 0.00
C ARG A 165 -13.37 -7.14 -0.63
N LEU A 166 -12.57 -6.08 -0.61
CA LEU A 166 -11.22 -6.06 -1.12
C LEU A 166 -10.27 -5.93 0.07
N GLN A 167 -9.39 -6.91 0.21
CA GLN A 167 -8.36 -6.91 1.25
C GLN A 167 -7.04 -6.46 0.65
N PHE A 168 -6.40 -5.49 1.30
CA PHE A 168 -5.08 -5.00 0.94
C PHE A 168 -4.04 -5.32 2.01
N SER A 169 -2.79 -5.22 1.63
CA SER A 169 -1.63 -5.26 2.51
C SER A 169 -0.76 -4.05 2.19
N PHE A 170 -0.29 -3.37 3.23
CA PHE A 170 0.52 -2.18 3.11
C PHE A 170 1.91 -2.40 3.71
N GLN A 171 2.95 -2.31 2.89
CA GLN A 171 4.33 -2.50 3.31
C GLN A 171 5.23 -1.49 2.59
N ASN A 172 6.03 -0.73 3.35
CA ASN A 172 7.02 0.21 2.83
C ASN A 172 6.46 1.22 1.80
N GLY A 173 5.28 1.78 2.05
CA GLY A 173 4.64 2.73 1.15
C GLY A 173 3.90 2.12 -0.04
N LEU A 174 3.94 0.80 -0.20
CA LEU A 174 3.23 0.10 -1.27
C LEU A 174 1.98 -0.61 -0.75
N LEU A 175 0.84 -0.29 -1.35
CA LEU A 175 -0.43 -0.99 -1.12
C LEU A 175 -0.63 -2.05 -2.19
N THR A 176 -0.76 -3.31 -1.77
CA THR A 176 -0.96 -4.45 -2.67
C THR A 176 -2.27 -5.16 -2.35
N LEU A 177 -3.02 -5.54 -3.39
CA LEU A 177 -4.24 -6.32 -3.30
C LEU A 177 -3.91 -7.76 -2.90
N SER A 178 -4.62 -8.26 -1.89
CA SER A 178 -4.47 -9.62 -1.36
C SER A 178 -5.64 -10.51 -1.74
N SER A 179 -6.87 -9.98 -1.72
CA SER A 179 -8.06 -10.73 -2.14
C SER A 179 -9.20 -9.81 -2.58
N ILE A 180 -10.08 -10.36 -3.41
CA ILE A 180 -11.39 -9.79 -3.76
C ILE A 180 -12.40 -10.89 -3.49
N GLN A 181 -13.37 -10.63 -2.62
CA GLN A 181 -14.37 -11.62 -2.21
C GLN A 181 -15.76 -11.03 -2.36
N GLU A 182 -16.65 -11.78 -3.01
CA GLU A 182 -18.07 -11.45 -3.04
C GLU A 182 -18.70 -11.79 -1.70
N ILE A 183 -19.27 -10.79 -1.04
CA ILE A 183 -20.08 -10.99 0.17
C ILE A 183 -21.49 -11.25 -0.32
N HIS A 184 -21.90 -12.51 -0.23
CA HIS A 184 -23.31 -12.87 -0.21
C HIS A 184 -23.71 -12.71 1.25
N ASP A 185 -24.58 -11.76 1.58
CA ASP A 185 -24.90 -11.34 2.93
C ASP A 185 -24.86 -12.48 3.97
N ALA A 186 -24.07 -12.26 5.02
CA ALA A 186 -24.35 -12.83 6.32
C ALA A 186 -24.85 -11.67 7.19
N ALA A 187 -26.17 -11.69 7.42
CA ALA A 187 -26.98 -10.85 8.32
C ALA A 187 -27.45 -9.48 7.80
#